data_AF-A0A1F4H327-F1
#
_entry.id   AF-A0A1F4H327-F1
#
_cell.length_a   1.000
_cell.length_b   1.000
_cell.length_c   1.000
_cell.angle_alpha   90.00
_cell.angle_beta   90.00
_cell.angle_gamma   90.00
#
_symmetry.space_group_name_H-M   'P 1'
#
loop_
_entity.id
_entity.type
_entity.pdbx_description
1 polymer ?
#
loop_
_entity_poly.entity_id
_entity_poly.type
_entity_poly.pdbx_seq_one_letter_code
_entity_poly.pdbx_strand_id
1 'polypeptide(L)'
;MSRTSNSQLHENAARIEQLAKDMGLKYYPVDFELAPSSFMVEIAAYGLPVRMPHWSFGLRYIHQLIRHSMGHSRIFEVMFPGDPCRAYLVDGNTLAENTLVVAHVLGHADFAMNNQLFSRYHRMAGGHILEKAAAHAHRIDDAIREVGLEAVEAVLDAALALEPHVDTDQELHRDRYPERLPVAGAAAEDPFRERFQQLPGAHEPVQAPKQPPRAPVPPHPEYDLLWFIAQYATEMEQWERDIFLAVREESLYFYPVFACQIMNEGWASYWHARLLREADFLPQSLYLSAIKTHSDVVRPFASGEETALAVNPYHLGFSMWEHIVEKHGLEKAHEVCREEDDFGFVRNHLDQELAEKLGLF
;
A
#
# COMPACT_ATOMS: atom_id res chain seq x y z
N MET A 1 8.16 30.16 3.75
CA MET A 1 7.12 30.66 4.69
C MET A 1 7.72 31.55 5.79
N SER A 2 6.96 32.49 6.34
CA SER A 2 7.35 33.28 7.55
C SER A 2 7.28 32.42 8.83
N ARG A 3 8.13 32.68 9.83
CA ARG A 3 8.09 31.99 11.16
C ARG A 3 6.69 32.01 11.79
N THR A 4 5.92 33.08 11.58
CA THR A 4 4.54 33.21 12.08
C THR A 4 3.59 32.19 11.44
N SER A 5 3.73 31.94 10.13
CA SER A 5 2.90 30.96 9.41
C SER A 5 3.14 29.54 9.90
N ASN A 6 4.37 29.23 10.32
CA ASN A 6 4.70 27.90 10.83
C ASN A 6 4.11 27.67 12.23
N SER A 7 4.18 28.68 13.11
CA SER A 7 3.52 28.62 14.42
C SER A 7 2.01 28.45 14.31
N GLN A 8 1.37 29.15 13.37
CA GLN A 8 -0.07 29.03 13.13
C GLN A 8 -0.45 27.66 12.57
N LEU A 9 0.39 27.08 11.70
CA LEU A 9 0.17 25.73 11.19
C LEU A 9 0.20 24.69 12.31
N HIS A 10 1.19 24.75 13.21
CA HIS A 10 1.26 23.84 14.36
C HIS A 10 0.06 23.98 15.30
N GLU A 11 -0.41 25.22 15.55
CA GLU A 11 -1.62 25.45 16.34
C GLU A 11 -2.86 24.87 15.66
N ASN A 12 -3.06 25.15 14.37
CA ASN A 12 -4.16 24.59 13.60
C ASN A 12 -4.11 23.06 13.59
N ALA A 13 -2.93 22.47 13.40
CA ALA A 13 -2.74 21.03 13.35
C ALA A 13 -3.17 20.37 14.66
N ALA A 14 -2.67 20.85 15.80
CA ALA A 14 -3.04 20.31 17.11
C ALA A 14 -4.56 20.39 17.39
N ARG A 15 -5.22 21.46 16.94
CA ARG A 15 -6.66 21.63 17.11
C ARG A 15 -7.47 20.74 16.17
N ILE A 16 -7.02 20.53 14.93
CA ILE A 16 -7.63 19.60 13.99
C ILE A 16 -7.46 18.15 14.48
N GLU A 17 -6.28 17.79 15.01
CA GLU A 17 -6.05 16.47 15.62
C GLU A 17 -7.00 16.22 16.80
N GLN A 18 -7.18 17.21 17.67
CA GLN A 18 -8.13 17.11 18.76
C GLN A 18 -9.57 16.95 18.25
N LEU A 19 -9.98 17.75 17.27
CA LEU A 19 -11.30 17.63 16.64
C LEU A 19 -11.50 16.26 16.00
N ALA A 20 -10.49 15.72 15.32
CA ALA A 20 -10.55 14.38 14.72
C ALA A 20 -10.74 13.29 15.78
N LYS A 21 -10.06 13.40 16.94
CA LYS A 21 -10.28 12.48 18.07
C LYS A 21 -11.69 12.61 18.64
N ASP A 22 -12.18 13.84 18.79
CA ASP A 22 -13.54 14.11 19.30
C ASP A 22 -14.62 13.57 18.36
N MET A 23 -14.34 13.54 17.05
CA MET A 23 -15.19 12.96 16.01
C MET A 23 -15.04 11.45 15.84
N GLY A 24 -14.11 10.81 16.57
CA GLY A 24 -13.97 9.36 16.63
C GLY A 24 -12.98 8.73 15.66
N LEU A 25 -12.15 9.51 14.95
CA LEU A 25 -11.07 8.96 14.13
C LEU A 25 -10.02 8.27 15.02
N LYS A 26 -9.47 7.17 14.52
CA LYS A 26 -8.46 6.34 15.21
C LYS A 26 -7.24 6.21 14.32
N TYR A 27 -6.12 6.73 14.79
CA TYR A 27 -4.84 6.69 14.10
C TYR A 27 -3.68 6.74 15.10
N TYR A 28 -2.50 6.27 14.68
CA TYR A 28 -1.25 6.48 15.41
C TYR A 28 -0.83 7.95 15.40
N PRO A 29 -0.05 8.44 16.38
CA PRO A 29 0.43 9.83 16.37
C PRO A 29 1.04 10.22 15.02
N VAL A 30 0.72 11.41 14.52
CA VAL A 30 1.20 11.89 13.23
C VAL A 30 2.29 12.95 13.43
N ASP A 31 3.48 12.65 12.91
CA ASP A 31 4.61 13.57 12.90
C ASP A 31 4.60 14.36 11.58
N PHE A 32 4.17 15.62 11.65
CA PHE A 32 4.13 16.54 10.52
C PHE A 32 5.46 17.28 10.33
N GLU A 33 6.07 17.15 9.15
CA GLU A 33 7.31 17.83 8.77
C GLU A 33 7.13 18.64 7.48
N LEU A 34 7.62 19.88 7.46
CA LEU A 34 7.66 20.68 6.23
C LEU A 34 8.88 20.29 5.42
N ALA A 35 8.66 19.90 4.16
CA ALA A 35 9.71 19.48 3.26
C ALA A 35 9.77 20.34 1.98
N PRO A 36 10.96 20.52 1.38
CA PRO A 36 11.10 21.18 0.09
C PRO A 36 10.38 20.43 -1.03
N SER A 37 9.82 21.15 -1.99
CA SER A 37 9.17 20.54 -3.17
C SER A 37 10.04 19.51 -3.91
N SER A 38 11.35 19.70 -3.99
CA SER A 38 12.26 18.72 -4.62
C SER A 38 12.26 17.37 -3.92
N PHE A 39 12.24 17.36 -2.58
CA PHE A 39 12.17 16.14 -1.77
C PHE A 39 10.83 15.43 -1.95
N MET A 40 9.75 16.20 -2.09
CA MET A 40 8.41 15.65 -2.34
C MET A 40 8.31 14.96 -3.70
N VAL A 41 8.89 15.57 -4.74
CA VAL A 41 8.96 14.97 -6.09
C VAL A 41 9.85 13.73 -6.09
N GLU A 42 10.95 13.77 -5.35
CA GLU A 42 11.84 12.61 -5.15
C GLU A 42 11.05 11.45 -4.53
N ILE A 43 10.42 11.64 -3.37
CA ILE A 43 9.64 10.57 -2.76
C ILE A 43 8.49 10.10 -3.66
N ALA A 44 7.78 11.00 -4.35
CA ALA A 44 6.71 10.58 -5.26
C ALA A 44 7.22 9.71 -6.42
N ALA A 45 8.46 9.90 -6.86
CA ALA A 45 9.06 9.13 -7.94
C ALA A 45 9.68 7.80 -7.45
N TYR A 46 10.40 7.83 -6.33
CA TYR A 46 11.11 6.68 -5.76
C TYR A 46 10.21 5.83 -4.85
N GLY A 47 9.13 6.40 -4.29
CA GLY A 47 8.21 5.77 -3.34
C GLY A 47 8.70 5.82 -1.88
N LEU A 48 10.01 5.78 -1.64
CA LEU A 48 10.64 5.85 -0.31
C LEU A 48 11.77 6.90 -0.32
N PRO A 49 12.10 7.55 0.81
CA PRO A 49 13.16 8.56 0.89
C PRO A 49 14.56 7.99 0.62
N VAL A 50 14.80 6.73 1.01
CA VAL A 50 16.00 5.98 0.69
C VAL A 50 15.55 4.66 0.09
N ARG A 51 16.01 4.38 -1.13
CA ARG A 51 15.63 3.19 -1.89
C ARG A 51 16.81 2.66 -2.69
N MET A 52 16.73 1.41 -3.11
CA MET A 52 17.69 0.81 -4.03
C MET A 52 17.91 1.65 -5.30
N PRO A 53 19.17 1.91 -5.71
CA PRO A 53 19.45 2.68 -6.91
C PRO A 53 19.05 1.89 -8.16
N HIS A 54 18.25 2.50 -9.03
CA HIS A 54 17.87 1.91 -10.31
C HIS A 54 17.50 2.99 -11.34
N TRP A 55 17.90 2.81 -12.61
CA TRP A 55 17.68 3.78 -13.69
C TRP A 55 16.20 4.08 -13.93
N SER A 56 15.33 3.08 -13.77
CA SER A 56 13.88 3.23 -14.03
C SER A 56 13.23 4.25 -13.09
N PHE A 57 13.74 4.41 -11.87
CA PHE A 57 13.25 5.44 -10.95
C PHE A 57 13.68 6.85 -11.38
N GLY A 58 14.89 7.00 -11.94
CA GLY A 58 15.32 8.26 -12.55
C GLY A 58 14.42 8.68 -13.72
N LEU A 59 14.00 7.72 -14.55
CA LEU A 59 13.02 7.98 -15.62
C LEU A 59 11.65 8.41 -15.07
N ARG A 60 11.16 7.73 -14.02
CA ARG A 60 9.92 8.12 -13.32
C ARG A 60 10.02 9.52 -12.73
N TYR A 61 11.16 9.86 -12.13
CA TYR A 61 11.42 11.20 -11.59
C TYR A 61 11.34 12.28 -12.67
N ILE A 62 11.96 12.06 -13.84
CA ILE A 62 11.88 13.01 -14.97
C ILE A 62 10.42 13.20 -15.41
N HIS A 63 9.65 12.12 -15.57
CA HIS A 63 8.23 12.23 -15.92
C HIS A 63 7.43 13.00 -14.87
N GLN A 64 7.68 12.76 -13.59
CA GLN A 64 6.99 13.44 -12.49
C GLN A 64 7.34 14.92 -12.46
N LEU A 65 8.62 15.27 -12.65
CA LEU A 65 9.09 16.65 -12.71
C LEU A 65 8.45 17.40 -13.88
N ILE A 66 8.35 16.78 -15.06
CA ILE A 66 7.69 17.37 -16.24
C ILE A 66 6.21 17.65 -15.94
N ARG A 67 5.46 16.67 -15.41
CA ARG A 67 4.04 16.84 -15.04
C ARG A 67 3.85 17.94 -14.00
N HIS A 68 4.73 17.99 -13.00
CA HIS A 68 4.72 19.04 -11.99
C HIS A 68 4.98 20.43 -12.60
N SER A 69 5.97 20.55 -13.49
CA SER A 69 6.30 21.83 -14.17
C SER A 69 5.17 22.34 -15.07
N MET A 70 4.38 21.43 -15.64
CA MET A 70 3.21 21.75 -16.47
C MET A 70 1.96 22.09 -15.63
N GLY A 71 2.03 22.05 -14.29
CA GLY A 71 0.89 22.33 -13.41
C GLY A 71 -0.18 21.23 -13.37
N HIS A 72 0.12 20.04 -13.93
CA HIS A 72 -0.82 18.91 -14.03
C HIS A 72 -0.77 17.95 -12.84
N SER A 73 0.19 18.10 -11.93
CA SER A 73 0.36 17.22 -10.77
C SER A 73 1.00 18.00 -9.63
N ARG A 74 0.17 18.59 -8.75
CA ARG A 74 0.64 19.23 -7.52
C ARG A 74 0.56 18.20 -6.39
N ILE A 75 1.71 17.82 -5.85
CA ILE A 75 1.80 16.96 -4.67
C ILE A 75 1.65 17.90 -3.47
N PHE A 76 0.65 17.71 -2.62
CA PHE A 76 0.49 18.52 -1.41
C PHE A 76 1.20 17.88 -0.22
N GLU A 77 1.28 16.56 -0.21
CA GLU A 77 1.71 15.71 0.88
C GLU A 77 2.32 14.40 0.38
N VAL A 78 3.09 13.78 1.27
CA VAL A 78 3.44 12.36 1.21
C VAL A 78 3.41 11.84 2.64
N MET A 79 2.81 10.68 2.86
CA MET A 79 2.77 10.08 4.18
C MET A 79 3.15 8.60 4.18
N PHE A 80 3.79 8.19 5.26
CA PHE A 80 4.17 6.82 5.54
C PHE A 80 3.41 6.34 6.78
N PRO A 81 2.44 5.43 6.62
CA PRO A 81 1.70 4.90 7.74
C PRO A 81 2.63 4.10 8.66
N GLY A 82 2.57 4.39 9.96
CA GLY A 82 3.45 3.81 10.98
C GLY A 82 3.07 4.24 12.39
N ASP A 83 3.84 3.78 13.39
CA ASP A 83 3.75 4.25 14.78
C ASP A 83 5.13 4.83 15.20
N PRO A 84 5.34 6.16 15.09
CA PRO A 84 4.40 7.18 14.62
C PRO A 84 4.26 7.22 13.08
N CYS A 85 3.15 7.78 12.61
CA CYS A 85 2.89 8.05 11.20
C CYS A 85 3.67 9.28 10.77
N ARG A 86 4.50 9.18 9.73
CA ARG A 86 5.32 10.32 9.25
C ARG A 86 4.65 10.98 8.06
N ALA A 87 4.39 12.28 8.14
CA ALA A 87 3.74 13.04 7.08
C ALA A 87 4.55 14.27 6.69
N TYR A 88 4.89 14.35 5.41
CA TYR A 88 5.64 15.46 4.83
C TYR A 88 4.67 16.39 4.09
N LEU A 89 4.69 17.69 4.40
CA LEU A 89 3.92 18.72 3.69
C LEU A 89 4.86 19.61 2.90
N VAL A 90 4.42 20.09 1.73
CA VAL A 90 5.24 21.02 0.93
C VAL A 90 5.36 22.38 1.61
N ASP A 91 6.60 22.87 1.74
CA ASP A 91 6.91 24.19 2.33
C ASP A 91 6.42 25.39 1.49
N GLY A 92 6.14 25.18 0.21
CA GLY A 92 5.60 26.16 -0.73
C GLY A 92 4.08 26.33 -0.70
N ASN A 93 3.36 25.47 0.04
CA ASN A 93 1.91 25.59 0.19
C ASN A 93 1.53 26.87 0.96
N THR A 94 0.30 27.32 0.82
CA THR A 94 -0.27 28.36 1.70
C THR A 94 -0.66 27.76 3.05
N LEU A 95 -0.87 28.61 4.08
CA LEU A 95 -1.35 28.13 5.37
C LEU A 95 -2.70 27.41 5.25
N ALA A 96 -3.59 27.87 4.37
CA ALA A 96 -4.89 27.24 4.13
C ALA A 96 -4.73 25.86 3.46
N GLU A 97 -3.86 25.75 2.47
CA GLU A 97 -3.51 24.47 1.83
C GLU A 97 -2.94 23.48 2.85
N ASN A 98 -1.94 23.87 3.65
CA ASN A 98 -1.38 22.97 4.66
C ASN A 98 -2.37 22.64 5.79
N THR A 99 -3.32 23.53 6.11
CA THR A 99 -4.40 23.22 7.07
C THR A 99 -5.34 22.14 6.52
N LEU A 100 -5.68 22.21 5.22
CA LEU A 100 -6.43 21.14 4.55
C LEU A 100 -5.65 19.83 4.51
N VAL A 101 -4.36 19.90 4.19
CA VAL A 101 -3.47 18.72 4.13
C VAL A 101 -3.39 18.02 5.48
N VAL A 102 -3.27 18.77 6.58
CA VAL A 102 -3.30 18.15 7.92
C VAL A 102 -4.59 17.35 8.11
N ALA A 103 -5.76 17.95 7.83
CA ALA A 103 -7.02 17.23 7.95
C ALA A 103 -7.11 16.01 7.00
N HIS A 104 -6.52 16.09 5.81
CA HIS A 104 -6.46 15.00 4.84
C HIS A 104 -5.59 13.83 5.32
N VAL A 105 -4.38 14.12 5.79
CA VAL A 105 -3.45 13.13 6.35
C VAL A 105 -4.08 12.39 7.53
N LEU A 106 -4.85 13.06 8.39
CA LEU A 106 -5.56 12.39 9.48
C LEU A 106 -6.62 11.39 8.97
N GLY A 107 -7.29 11.72 7.86
CA GLY A 107 -8.20 10.80 7.20
C GLY A 107 -7.47 9.58 6.63
N HIS A 108 -6.34 9.76 5.96
CA HIS A 108 -5.50 8.64 5.52
C HIS A 108 -4.97 7.80 6.68
N ALA A 109 -4.53 8.45 7.77
CA ALA A 109 -4.01 7.76 8.95
C ALA A 109 -5.10 6.90 9.60
N ASP A 110 -6.35 7.41 9.62
CA ASP A 110 -7.52 6.66 10.05
C ASP A 110 -7.81 5.48 9.10
N PHE A 111 -7.78 5.70 7.79
CA PHE A 111 -7.97 4.63 6.79
C PHE A 111 -6.94 3.51 6.98
N ALA A 112 -5.66 3.87 7.03
CA ALA A 112 -4.55 2.92 7.15
C ALA A 112 -4.60 2.13 8.46
N MET A 113 -5.06 2.72 9.57
CA MET A 113 -5.20 2.00 10.84
C MET A 113 -6.37 1.01 10.83
N ASN A 114 -7.47 1.34 10.15
CA ASN A 114 -8.72 0.58 10.26
C ASN A 114 -8.97 -0.40 9.10
N ASN A 115 -8.28 -0.27 7.97
CA ASN A 115 -8.39 -1.19 6.85
C ASN A 115 -7.62 -2.51 7.10
N GLN A 116 -8.25 -3.66 6.86
CA GLN A 116 -7.65 -4.98 7.11
C GLN A 116 -6.46 -5.26 6.19
N LEU A 117 -6.49 -4.80 4.95
CA LEU A 117 -5.39 -4.95 4.01
C LEU A 117 -4.17 -4.17 4.51
N PHE A 118 -4.33 -2.89 4.81
CA PHE A 118 -3.26 -2.08 5.41
C PHE A 118 -2.74 -2.70 6.71
N SER A 119 -3.63 -3.14 7.61
CA SER A 119 -3.23 -3.78 8.87
C SER A 119 -2.44 -5.08 8.67
N ARG A 120 -2.79 -5.89 7.67
CA ARG A 120 -2.08 -7.11 7.30
C ARG A 120 -0.66 -6.77 6.83
N TYR A 121 -0.55 -5.90 5.82
CA TYR A 121 0.73 -5.56 5.22
C TYR A 121 1.63 -4.71 6.13
N HIS A 122 1.05 -3.87 6.98
CA HIS A 122 1.78 -3.14 8.00
C HIS A 122 2.49 -4.08 8.98
N ARG A 123 1.80 -5.13 9.45
CA ARG A 123 2.39 -6.17 10.31
C ARG A 123 3.43 -7.02 9.60
N MET A 124 3.23 -7.29 8.30
CA MET A 124 4.15 -8.12 7.51
C MET A 124 5.42 -7.37 7.12
N ALA A 125 5.29 -6.17 6.56
CA ALA A 125 6.39 -5.44 5.91
C ALA A 125 6.57 -3.99 6.42
N GLY A 126 5.50 -3.33 6.88
CA GLY A 126 5.44 -1.87 6.99
C GLY A 126 5.95 -1.19 8.26
N GLY A 127 5.98 -1.85 9.42
CA GLY A 127 6.31 -1.20 10.70
C GLY A 127 7.65 -0.43 10.75
N HIS A 128 8.63 -0.86 9.96
CA HIS A 128 9.97 -0.26 9.87
C HIS A 128 10.46 -0.17 8.43
N ILE A 129 9.56 0.15 7.50
CA ILE A 129 9.88 0.14 6.06
C ILE A 129 11.03 1.08 5.71
N LEU A 130 11.11 2.24 6.37
CA LEU A 130 12.17 3.23 6.10
C LEU A 130 13.54 2.67 6.50
N GLU A 131 13.64 2.06 7.68
CA GLU A 131 14.87 1.42 8.15
C GLU A 131 15.25 0.22 7.28
N LYS A 132 14.27 -0.60 6.88
CA LYS A 132 14.49 -1.75 5.99
C LYS A 132 14.95 -1.32 4.59
N ALA A 133 14.31 -0.33 3.99
CA ALA A 133 14.67 0.18 2.67
C ALA A 133 16.07 0.80 2.67
N ALA A 134 16.44 1.53 3.72
CA ALA A 134 17.81 2.01 3.90
C ALA A 134 18.82 0.85 4.01
N ALA A 135 18.49 -0.20 4.76
CA ALA A 135 19.33 -1.39 4.85
C ALA A 135 19.46 -2.14 3.51
N HIS A 136 18.38 -2.21 2.72
CA HIS A 136 18.39 -2.78 1.37
C HIS A 136 19.29 -1.97 0.43
N ALA A 137 19.17 -0.64 0.45
CA ALA A 137 20.01 0.25 -0.34
C ALA A 137 21.51 0.07 -0.01
N HIS A 138 21.85 0.00 1.28
CA HIS A 138 23.24 -0.25 1.70
C HIS A 138 23.78 -1.60 1.23
N ARG A 139 22.99 -2.67 1.32
CA ARG A 139 23.40 -3.99 0.82
C ARG A 139 23.64 -3.98 -0.69
N ILE A 140 22.84 -3.23 -1.44
CA ILE A 140 23.01 -3.07 -2.88
C ILE A 140 24.27 -2.26 -3.20
N ASP A 141 24.56 -1.20 -2.45
CA ASP A 141 25.81 -0.45 -2.60
C ASP A 141 27.05 -1.32 -2.34
N ASP A 142 26.98 -2.20 -1.34
CA ASP A 142 28.07 -3.14 -1.06
C ASP A 142 28.21 -4.19 -2.18
N ALA A 143 27.11 -4.73 -2.70
CA ALA A 143 27.14 -5.62 -3.87
C ALA A 143 27.74 -4.91 -5.10
N ILE A 144 27.38 -3.65 -5.36
CA ILE A 144 27.95 -2.86 -6.47
C ILE A 144 29.48 -2.73 -6.33
N ARG A 145 30.00 -2.56 -5.10
CA ARG A 145 31.45 -2.49 -4.86
C ARG A 145 32.16 -3.81 -5.10
N GLU A 146 31.49 -4.93 -4.83
CA GLU A 146 32.07 -6.27 -4.94
C GLU A 146 32.03 -6.83 -6.36
N VAL A 147 30.86 -6.78 -7.01
CA VAL A 147 30.64 -7.44 -8.32
C VAL A 147 30.47 -6.46 -9.49
N GLY A 148 30.37 -5.17 -9.20
CA GLY A 148 30.23 -4.10 -10.20
C GLY A 148 28.77 -3.74 -10.50
N LEU A 149 28.57 -2.50 -10.98
CA LEU A 149 27.25 -1.91 -11.21
C LEU A 149 26.42 -2.69 -12.24
N GLU A 150 27.00 -3.03 -13.40
CA GLU A 150 26.29 -3.67 -14.51
C GLU A 150 25.69 -5.03 -14.11
N ALA A 151 26.40 -5.81 -13.28
CA ALA A 151 25.93 -7.10 -12.80
C ALA A 151 24.74 -6.94 -11.84
N VAL A 152 24.85 -5.99 -10.90
CA VAL A 152 23.77 -5.70 -9.94
C VAL A 152 22.53 -5.15 -10.64
N GLU A 153 22.72 -4.24 -11.61
CA GLU A 153 21.64 -3.65 -12.40
C GLU A 153 20.89 -4.71 -13.22
N ALA A 154 21.58 -5.66 -13.84
CA ALA A 154 20.94 -6.75 -14.58
C ALA A 154 20.02 -7.62 -13.70
N VAL A 155 20.43 -7.88 -12.46
CA VAL A 155 19.63 -8.64 -11.49
C VAL A 155 18.45 -7.82 -10.97
N LEU A 156 18.67 -6.52 -10.71
CA LEU A 156 17.61 -5.59 -10.33
C LEU A 156 16.56 -5.42 -11.42
N ASP A 157 16.97 -5.30 -12.69
CA ASP A 157 16.07 -5.24 -13.85
C ASP A 157 15.16 -6.47 -13.89
N ALA A 158 15.74 -7.66 -13.71
CA ALA A 158 14.98 -8.91 -13.68
C ALA A 158 14.00 -8.96 -12.50
N ALA A 159 14.44 -8.57 -11.30
CA ALA A 159 13.58 -8.56 -10.11
C ALA A 159 12.44 -7.54 -10.24
N LEU A 160 12.72 -6.30 -10.65
CA LEU A 160 11.72 -5.24 -10.83
C LEU A 160 10.75 -5.54 -11.98
N ALA A 161 11.16 -6.28 -13.00
CA ALA A 161 10.23 -6.76 -14.03
C ALA A 161 9.23 -7.79 -13.49
N LEU A 162 9.59 -8.51 -12.42
CA LEU A 162 8.77 -9.54 -11.78
C LEU A 162 8.00 -9.04 -10.55
N GLU A 163 8.22 -7.80 -10.08
CA GLU A 163 7.50 -7.16 -8.96
C GLU A 163 5.97 -7.38 -8.96
N PRO A 164 5.26 -7.30 -10.11
CA PRO A 164 3.81 -7.52 -10.11
C PRO A 164 3.38 -8.95 -9.76
N HIS A 165 4.29 -9.93 -9.76
CA HIS A 165 4.01 -11.35 -9.51
C HIS A 165 4.38 -11.74 -8.09
N VAL A 166 3.96 -10.95 -7.10
CA VAL A 166 4.04 -11.31 -5.68
C VAL A 166 2.71 -11.91 -5.22
N ASP A 167 2.77 -12.95 -4.38
CA ASP A 167 1.55 -13.57 -3.86
C ASP A 167 1.06 -12.83 -2.62
N THR A 168 -0.08 -12.17 -2.77
CA THR A 168 -0.71 -11.33 -1.74
C THR A 168 -1.39 -12.14 -0.65
N ASP A 169 -1.64 -13.43 -0.89
CA ASP A 169 -2.29 -14.32 0.05
C ASP A 169 -1.30 -15.03 0.97
N GLN A 170 0.00 -14.88 0.73
CA GLN A 170 1.05 -15.57 1.46
C GLN A 170 1.77 -14.67 2.47
N GLU A 171 2.50 -15.28 3.40
CA GLU A 171 3.34 -14.55 4.36
C GLU A 171 4.64 -14.05 3.71
N LEU A 172 5.18 -12.96 4.25
CA LEU A 172 6.48 -12.42 3.82
C LEU A 172 7.60 -13.43 4.10
N HIS A 173 7.60 -14.02 5.29
CA HIS A 173 8.52 -15.09 5.66
C HIS A 173 7.75 -16.41 5.62
N ARG A 174 8.09 -17.27 4.66
CA ARG A 174 7.51 -18.61 4.54
C ARG A 174 8.58 -19.63 4.20
N ASP A 175 8.41 -20.84 4.73
CA ASP A 175 9.32 -21.96 4.50
C ASP A 175 9.24 -22.48 3.06
N ARG A 176 10.33 -23.11 2.61
CA ARG A 176 10.31 -23.86 1.35
C ARG A 176 9.27 -24.98 1.39
N TYR A 177 8.79 -25.32 0.21
CA TYR A 177 7.93 -26.47 -0.01
C TYR A 177 8.58 -27.75 0.52
N PRO A 178 7.80 -28.65 1.11
CA PRO A 178 8.32 -29.92 1.58
C PRO A 178 8.91 -30.70 0.39
N GLU A 179 10.15 -31.16 0.55
CA GLU A 179 10.87 -31.90 -0.51
C GLU A 179 10.21 -33.24 -0.88
N ARG A 180 9.32 -33.73 -0.02
CA ARG A 180 8.66 -35.04 -0.15
C ARG A 180 7.16 -34.88 -0.02
N LEU A 181 6.43 -35.56 -0.89
CA LEU A 181 4.97 -35.59 -0.80
C LEU A 181 4.56 -36.33 0.48
N PRO A 182 3.52 -35.85 1.19
CA PRO A 182 2.94 -36.64 2.27
C PRO A 182 2.51 -38.00 1.71
N VAL A 183 2.86 -39.07 2.41
CA VAL A 183 2.43 -40.41 2.02
C VAL A 183 0.91 -40.43 2.08
N ALA A 184 0.24 -40.50 0.93
CA ALA A 184 -1.20 -40.68 0.87
C ALA A 184 -1.55 -42.03 1.52
N GLY A 185 -1.99 -41.97 2.78
CA GLY A 185 -2.38 -43.12 3.57
C GLY A 185 -1.36 -43.54 4.62
N ALA A 186 -1.40 -42.89 5.80
CA ALA A 186 -1.79 -43.71 6.94
C ALA A 186 -3.27 -44.02 6.69
N ALA A 187 -3.55 -45.14 6.02
CA ALA A 187 -4.91 -45.63 5.93
C ALA A 187 -5.43 -45.65 7.37
N ALA A 188 -6.56 -44.98 7.63
CA ALA A 188 -7.25 -45.16 8.91
C ALA A 188 -7.28 -46.66 9.19
N GLU A 189 -6.91 -47.06 10.41
CA GLU A 189 -6.80 -48.46 10.83
C GLU A 189 -8.02 -49.24 10.32
N ASP A 190 -7.85 -49.98 9.22
CA ASP A 190 -8.92 -50.76 8.63
C ASP A 190 -9.01 -52.05 9.44
N PRO A 191 -10.05 -52.25 10.27
CA PRO A 191 -10.16 -53.43 11.12
C PRO A 191 -10.22 -54.72 10.30
N PHE A 192 -10.58 -54.63 9.02
CA PHE A 192 -10.50 -55.76 8.09
C PHE A 192 -9.06 -56.14 7.77
N ARG A 193 -8.18 -55.16 7.54
CA ARG A 193 -6.77 -55.37 7.19
C ARG A 193 -5.98 -55.97 8.36
N GLU A 194 -6.24 -55.54 9.59
CA GLU A 194 -5.65 -56.15 10.79
C GLU A 194 -6.06 -57.62 10.98
N ARG A 195 -7.37 -57.91 10.84
CA ARG A 195 -7.87 -59.29 10.94
C ARG A 195 -7.32 -60.20 9.83
N PHE A 196 -7.15 -59.66 8.63
CA PHE A 196 -6.57 -60.40 7.51
C PHE A 196 -5.10 -60.76 7.75
N GLN A 197 -4.30 -59.86 8.35
CA GLN A 197 -2.89 -60.10 8.71
C GLN A 197 -2.69 -61.11 9.85
N GLN A 198 -3.75 -61.40 10.62
CA GLN A 198 -3.72 -62.41 11.70
C GLN A 198 -4.07 -63.83 11.20
N LEU A 199 -4.41 -64.02 9.92
CA LEU A 199 -4.74 -65.33 9.37
C LEU A 199 -3.47 -66.20 9.17
N PRO A 200 -3.51 -67.50 9.49
CA PRO A 200 -2.38 -68.40 9.28
C PRO A 200 -2.01 -68.48 7.78
N GLY A 201 -0.79 -68.08 7.43
CA GLY A 201 -0.29 -68.07 6.05
C GLY A 201 -0.29 -66.69 5.37
N ALA A 202 -0.88 -65.66 5.99
CA ALA A 202 -0.87 -64.28 5.50
C ALA A 202 0.36 -63.49 5.97
N HIS A 203 1.57 -64.05 5.83
CA HIS A 203 2.81 -63.29 6.04
C HIS A 203 3.24 -62.67 4.71
N GLU A 204 2.61 -61.58 4.32
CA GLU A 204 3.26 -60.69 3.36
C GLU A 204 4.54 -60.15 4.02
N PRO A 205 5.70 -60.17 3.33
CA PRO A 205 6.90 -59.55 3.86
C PRO A 205 6.57 -58.08 4.15
N VAL A 206 6.83 -57.63 5.38
CA VAL A 206 6.70 -56.23 5.77
C VAL A 206 7.59 -55.43 4.83
N GLN A 207 6.98 -54.80 3.81
CA GLN A 207 7.72 -53.93 2.92
C GLN A 207 8.30 -52.82 3.78
N ALA A 208 9.62 -52.64 3.74
CA ALA A 208 10.27 -51.50 4.38
C ALA A 208 9.50 -50.23 3.99
N PRO A 209 9.26 -49.30 4.95
CA PRO A 209 8.44 -48.12 4.68
C PRO A 209 9.00 -47.42 3.45
N LYS A 210 8.22 -47.42 2.35
CA LYS A 210 8.63 -46.76 1.11
C LYS A 210 8.82 -45.28 1.46
N GLN A 211 10.04 -44.78 1.26
CA GLN A 211 10.28 -43.36 1.46
C GLN A 211 9.32 -42.58 0.57
N PRO A 212 8.66 -41.53 1.09
CA PRO A 212 7.75 -40.75 0.29
C PRO A 212 8.47 -40.22 -0.97
N PRO A 213 7.79 -40.23 -2.13
CA PRO A 213 8.38 -39.72 -3.37
C PRO A 213 8.76 -38.25 -3.22
N ARG A 214 9.83 -37.85 -3.91
CA ARG A 214 10.21 -36.42 -4.00
C ARG A 214 9.08 -35.64 -4.64
N ALA A 215 8.77 -34.49 -4.08
CA ALA A 215 7.80 -33.56 -4.65
C ALA A 215 8.37 -32.92 -5.93
N PRO A 216 7.54 -32.64 -6.94
CA PRO A 216 7.95 -31.75 -8.03
C PRO A 216 8.23 -30.34 -7.49
N VAL A 217 9.08 -29.58 -8.18
CA VAL A 217 9.43 -28.20 -7.82
C VAL A 217 8.97 -27.27 -8.96
N PRO A 218 7.97 -26.39 -8.73
CA PRO A 218 7.13 -26.31 -7.52
C PRO A 218 6.10 -27.46 -7.44
N PRO A 219 5.60 -27.80 -6.24
CA PRO A 219 4.62 -28.88 -6.05
C PRO A 219 3.23 -28.54 -6.61
N HIS A 220 2.92 -27.26 -6.71
CA HIS A 220 1.71 -26.68 -7.31
C HIS A 220 2.09 -25.38 -8.03
N PRO A 221 1.22 -24.79 -8.87
CA PRO A 221 1.47 -23.48 -9.44
C PRO A 221 1.87 -22.46 -8.37
N GLU A 222 2.93 -21.72 -8.63
CA GLU A 222 3.49 -20.71 -7.73
C GLU A 222 3.38 -19.35 -8.43
N TYR A 223 2.67 -18.42 -7.80
CA TYR A 223 2.48 -17.08 -8.33
C TYR A 223 3.63 -16.15 -7.92
N ASP A 224 4.22 -16.37 -6.74
CA ASP A 224 5.29 -15.54 -6.18
C ASP A 224 6.63 -15.84 -6.84
N LEU A 225 6.84 -15.30 -8.04
CA LEU A 225 8.01 -15.59 -8.85
C LEU A 225 9.30 -15.11 -8.17
N LEU A 226 9.23 -13.99 -7.44
CA LEU A 226 10.38 -13.43 -6.74
C LEU A 226 10.86 -14.35 -5.62
N TRP A 227 9.94 -14.81 -4.76
CA TRP A 227 10.27 -15.78 -3.71
C TRP A 227 10.73 -17.10 -4.30
N PHE A 228 10.03 -17.59 -5.33
CA PHE A 228 10.36 -18.87 -5.95
C PHE A 228 11.77 -18.89 -6.52
N ILE A 229 12.16 -17.88 -7.30
CA ILE A 229 13.49 -17.81 -7.89
C ILE A 229 14.54 -17.69 -6.79
N ALA A 230 14.36 -16.78 -5.82
CA ALA A 230 15.29 -16.59 -4.71
C ALA A 230 15.48 -17.86 -3.87
N GLN A 231 14.45 -18.70 -3.73
CA GLN A 231 14.52 -19.93 -2.97
C GLN A 231 15.01 -21.13 -3.80
N TYR A 232 14.62 -21.33 -5.04
CA TYR A 232 14.87 -22.59 -5.75
C TYR A 232 15.96 -22.53 -6.82
N ALA A 233 16.38 -21.34 -7.27
CA ALA A 233 17.49 -21.23 -8.21
C ALA A 233 18.78 -21.67 -7.53
N THR A 234 19.41 -22.76 -7.98
CA THR A 234 20.63 -23.30 -7.35
C THR A 234 21.89 -22.53 -7.72
N GLU A 235 21.87 -21.85 -8.87
CA GLU A 235 23.02 -21.14 -9.42
C GLU A 235 23.15 -19.70 -8.91
N MET A 236 22.11 -19.17 -8.22
CA MET A 236 22.14 -17.81 -7.71
C MET A 236 23.07 -17.64 -6.50
N GLU A 237 23.87 -16.59 -6.55
CA GLU A 237 24.68 -16.11 -5.43
C GLU A 237 23.81 -15.46 -4.34
N GLN A 238 24.36 -15.29 -3.14
CA GLN A 238 23.58 -14.77 -2.01
C GLN A 238 23.10 -13.33 -2.25
N TRP A 239 23.93 -12.47 -2.83
CA TRP A 239 23.58 -11.08 -3.10
C TRP A 239 22.43 -10.96 -4.12
N GLU A 240 22.36 -11.86 -5.11
CA GLU A 240 21.27 -11.90 -6.08
C GLU A 240 19.95 -12.28 -5.41
N ARG A 241 19.97 -13.25 -4.49
CA ARG A 241 18.79 -13.66 -3.71
C ARG A 241 18.29 -12.52 -2.84
N ASP A 242 19.21 -11.80 -2.21
CA ASP A 242 18.90 -10.65 -1.37
C ASP A 242 18.17 -9.55 -2.15
N ILE A 243 18.56 -9.29 -3.40
CA ILE A 243 17.87 -8.35 -4.30
C ILE A 243 16.42 -8.80 -4.55
N PHE A 244 16.22 -10.05 -4.95
CA PHE A 244 14.87 -10.59 -5.22
C PHE A 244 13.96 -10.50 -4.00
N LEU A 245 14.48 -10.84 -2.81
CA LEU A 245 13.73 -10.78 -1.56
C LEU A 245 13.45 -9.33 -1.11
N ALA A 246 14.38 -8.40 -1.36
CA ALA A 246 14.19 -6.98 -1.07
C ALA A 246 13.11 -6.37 -1.97
N VAL A 247 13.16 -6.62 -3.29
CA VAL A 247 12.11 -6.16 -4.22
C VAL A 247 10.76 -6.73 -3.81
N ARG A 248 10.69 -8.03 -3.49
CA ARG A 248 9.45 -8.67 -3.03
C ARG A 248 8.87 -8.01 -1.79
N GLU A 249 9.70 -7.72 -0.78
CA GLU A 249 9.27 -7.06 0.45
C GLU A 249 8.71 -5.66 0.17
N GLU A 250 9.37 -4.87 -0.69
CA GLU A 250 8.88 -3.56 -1.11
C GLU A 250 7.56 -3.65 -1.89
N SER A 251 7.43 -4.59 -2.82
CA SER A 251 6.19 -4.78 -3.60
C SER A 251 5.00 -5.13 -2.71
N LEU A 252 5.20 -6.01 -1.71
CA LEU A 252 4.17 -6.31 -0.71
C LEU A 252 3.85 -5.09 0.16
N TYR A 253 4.83 -4.27 0.51
CA TYR A 253 4.59 -3.02 1.25
C TYR A 253 3.69 -2.04 0.49
N PHE A 254 3.94 -1.85 -0.82
CA PHE A 254 3.16 -0.90 -1.63
C PHE A 254 1.82 -1.44 -2.13
N TYR A 255 1.62 -2.77 -2.12
CA TYR A 255 0.37 -3.39 -2.55
C TYR A 255 -0.92 -2.72 -2.00
N PRO A 256 -1.10 -2.51 -0.68
CA PRO A 256 -2.31 -1.86 -0.16
C PRO A 256 -2.51 -0.43 -0.66
N VAL A 257 -1.43 0.32 -0.93
CA VAL A 257 -1.50 1.68 -1.47
C VAL A 257 -2.09 1.67 -2.89
N PHE A 258 -1.73 0.67 -3.70
CA PHE A 258 -2.29 0.49 -5.04
C PHE A 258 -3.70 -0.10 -5.03
N ALA A 259 -3.97 -1.04 -4.13
CA ALA A 259 -5.24 -1.75 -4.07
C ALA A 259 -6.39 -0.91 -3.49
N CYS A 260 -6.10 0.14 -2.73
CA CYS A 260 -7.09 0.97 -2.05
C CYS A 260 -6.98 2.47 -2.42
N GLN A 261 -6.44 2.81 -3.60
CA GLN A 261 -6.20 4.19 -3.99
C GLN A 261 -7.48 5.04 -3.96
N ILE A 262 -8.56 4.60 -4.61
CA ILE A 262 -9.84 5.34 -4.69
C ILE A 262 -10.47 5.44 -3.30
N MET A 263 -10.49 4.35 -2.54
CA MET A 263 -11.04 4.32 -1.18
C MET A 263 -10.28 5.26 -0.25
N ASN A 264 -8.94 5.19 -0.27
CA ASN A 264 -8.07 5.94 0.63
C ASN A 264 -8.13 7.44 0.35
N GLU A 265 -7.94 7.86 -0.91
CA GLU A 265 -8.07 9.28 -1.30
C GLU A 265 -9.49 9.79 -1.02
N GLY A 266 -10.51 8.98 -1.32
CA GLY A 266 -11.90 9.29 -1.04
C GLY A 266 -12.19 9.46 0.45
N TRP A 267 -11.69 8.58 1.31
CA TRP A 267 -11.93 8.59 2.76
C TRP A 267 -11.25 9.80 3.40
N ALA A 268 -10.02 10.09 2.98
CA ALA A 268 -9.30 11.29 3.38
C ALA A 268 -10.00 12.57 2.90
N SER A 269 -10.54 12.57 1.69
CA SER A 269 -11.38 13.68 1.19
C SER A 269 -12.69 13.81 1.95
N TYR A 270 -13.32 12.71 2.34
CA TYR A 270 -14.56 12.74 3.12
C TYR A 270 -14.32 13.38 4.49
N TRP A 271 -13.29 12.92 5.19
CA TRP A 271 -12.98 13.41 6.52
C TRP A 271 -12.38 14.81 6.52
N HIS A 272 -11.52 15.18 5.57
CA HIS A 272 -10.97 16.53 5.56
C HIS A 272 -12.03 17.61 5.37
N ALA A 273 -13.08 17.31 4.59
CA ALA A 273 -14.14 18.26 4.29
C ALA A 273 -15.00 18.44 5.54
N ARG A 274 -15.24 17.33 6.25
CA ARG A 274 -15.96 17.34 7.52
C ARG A 274 -15.18 18.05 8.62
N LEU A 275 -13.91 17.71 8.83
CA LEU A 275 -13.05 18.33 9.83
C LEU A 275 -12.93 19.84 9.60
N LEU A 276 -12.71 20.27 8.35
CA LEU A 276 -12.65 21.70 8.03
C LEU A 276 -13.99 22.39 8.31
N ARG A 277 -15.12 21.74 8.02
CA ARG A 277 -16.45 22.30 8.25
C ARG A 277 -16.78 22.45 9.74
N GLU A 278 -16.37 21.50 10.57
CA GLU A 278 -16.61 21.53 12.02
C GLU A 278 -15.54 22.35 12.78
N ALA A 279 -14.45 22.77 12.12
CA ALA A 279 -13.39 23.57 12.71
C ALA A 279 -13.79 25.05 12.90
N ASP A 280 -14.67 25.30 13.88
CA ASP A 280 -15.21 26.62 14.26
C ASP A 280 -14.16 27.67 14.62
N PHE A 281 -12.94 27.22 14.87
CA PHE A 281 -11.81 28.03 15.26
C PHE A 281 -10.98 28.58 14.11
N LEU A 282 -11.17 28.06 12.89
CA LEU A 282 -10.45 28.57 11.74
C LEU A 282 -11.02 29.93 11.32
N PRO A 283 -10.18 30.94 11.04
CA PRO A 283 -10.64 32.18 10.46
C PRO A 283 -11.41 31.94 9.15
N GLN A 284 -12.53 32.62 8.94
CA GLN A 284 -13.39 32.40 7.76
C GLN A 284 -12.65 32.52 6.43
N SER A 285 -11.68 33.44 6.33
CA SER A 285 -10.86 33.61 5.12
C SER A 285 -9.94 32.41 4.85
N LEU A 286 -9.41 31.79 5.90
CA LEU A 286 -8.59 30.59 5.82
C LEU A 286 -9.47 29.40 5.43
N TYR A 287 -10.61 29.23 6.10
CA TYR A 287 -11.59 28.18 5.76
C TYR A 287 -12.03 28.27 4.30
N LEU A 288 -12.43 29.46 3.82
CA LEU A 288 -12.85 29.66 2.43
C LEU A 288 -11.75 29.30 1.44
N SER A 289 -10.49 29.65 1.77
CA SER A 289 -9.33 29.31 0.94
C SER A 289 -9.05 27.81 0.93
N ALA A 290 -9.19 27.13 2.07
CA ALA A 290 -9.04 25.67 2.19
C ALA A 290 -10.13 24.93 1.40
N ILE A 291 -11.40 25.35 1.51
CA ILE A 291 -12.50 24.75 0.76
C ILE A 291 -12.37 24.98 -0.75
N LYS A 292 -11.82 26.12 -1.18
CA LYS A 292 -11.49 26.32 -2.58
C LYS A 292 -10.48 25.27 -3.07
N THR A 293 -9.42 25.02 -2.30
CA THR A 293 -8.44 23.97 -2.60
C THR A 293 -9.09 22.58 -2.64
N HIS A 294 -9.99 22.26 -1.71
CA HIS A 294 -10.76 21.01 -1.75
C HIS A 294 -11.51 20.86 -3.09
N SER A 295 -12.26 21.88 -3.51
CA SER A 295 -12.99 21.85 -4.79
C SER A 295 -12.07 21.68 -6.00
N ASP A 296 -10.87 22.27 -5.98
CA ASP A 296 -9.89 22.14 -7.05
C ASP A 296 -9.33 20.71 -7.17
N VAL A 297 -9.25 19.97 -6.05
CA VAL A 297 -8.76 18.59 -5.96
C VAL A 297 -9.85 17.55 -6.29
N VAL A 298 -11.06 17.75 -5.76
CA VAL A 298 -12.17 16.77 -5.84
C VAL A 298 -13.00 16.94 -7.13
N ARG A 299 -12.72 17.94 -7.96
CA ARG A 299 -13.41 18.09 -9.26
C ARG A 299 -13.11 16.93 -10.22
N PRO A 300 -14.08 16.52 -11.06
CA PRO A 300 -13.80 15.54 -12.12
C PRO A 300 -12.76 16.08 -13.12
N PHE A 301 -12.01 15.18 -13.76
CA PHE A 301 -11.04 15.57 -14.81
C PHE A 301 -11.73 16.11 -16.07
N ALA A 302 -13.02 15.80 -16.27
CA ALA A 302 -13.80 16.25 -17.42
C ALA A 302 -14.29 17.69 -17.21
N SER A 303 -14.08 18.52 -18.24
CA SER A 303 -14.74 19.82 -18.37
C SER A 303 -15.44 19.88 -19.73
N GLY A 304 -16.77 19.99 -19.75
CA GLY A 304 -17.54 20.14 -20.99
C GLY A 304 -17.94 18.80 -21.63
N GLU A 305 -17.90 18.72 -22.96
CA GLU A 305 -18.38 17.56 -23.75
C GLU A 305 -17.33 16.46 -23.93
N GLU A 306 -16.10 16.64 -23.41
CA GLU A 306 -15.04 15.64 -23.51
C GLU A 306 -15.10 14.67 -22.34
N THR A 307 -15.33 13.40 -22.64
CA THR A 307 -15.24 12.31 -21.67
C THR A 307 -13.78 12.18 -21.22
N ALA A 308 -13.50 12.44 -19.95
CA ALA A 308 -12.15 12.23 -19.43
C ALA A 308 -11.78 10.74 -19.57
N LEU A 309 -10.65 10.46 -20.23
CA LEU A 309 -10.10 9.10 -20.38
C LEU A 309 -9.56 8.53 -19.04
N ALA A 310 -9.59 9.32 -17.97
CA ALA A 310 -9.10 8.96 -16.65
C ALA A 310 -10.13 9.34 -15.58
N VAL A 311 -10.22 8.50 -14.55
CA VAL A 311 -11.04 8.74 -13.36
C VAL A 311 -10.20 9.50 -12.33
N ASN A 312 -10.76 10.53 -11.72
CA ASN A 312 -10.16 11.18 -10.56
C ASN A 312 -10.49 10.37 -9.29
N PRO A 313 -9.50 9.72 -8.63
CA PRO A 313 -9.76 8.90 -7.44
C PRO A 313 -10.35 9.72 -6.28
N TYR A 314 -9.92 10.97 -6.12
CA TYR A 314 -10.47 11.89 -5.12
C TYR A 314 -11.97 12.13 -5.36
N HIS A 315 -12.35 12.41 -6.62
CA HIS A 315 -13.74 12.69 -6.99
C HIS A 315 -14.64 11.46 -6.77
N LEU A 316 -14.25 10.32 -7.35
CA LEU A 316 -15.04 9.10 -7.30
C LEU A 316 -15.15 8.58 -5.86
N GLY A 317 -14.02 8.48 -5.16
CA GLY A 317 -13.98 8.00 -3.78
C GLY A 317 -14.78 8.88 -2.84
N PHE A 318 -14.61 10.20 -2.91
CA PHE A 318 -15.38 11.15 -2.09
C PHE A 318 -16.89 11.00 -2.32
N SER A 319 -17.31 10.97 -3.58
CA SER A 319 -18.73 10.85 -3.96
C SER A 319 -19.34 9.53 -3.48
N MET A 320 -18.59 8.43 -3.57
CA MET A 320 -19.02 7.12 -3.07
C MET A 320 -19.15 7.12 -1.54
N TRP A 321 -18.22 7.71 -0.80
CA TRP A 321 -18.34 7.80 0.65
C TRP A 321 -19.49 8.69 1.11
N GLU A 322 -19.71 9.83 0.46
CA GLU A 322 -20.90 10.66 0.72
C GLU A 322 -22.19 9.87 0.51
N HIS A 323 -22.30 9.13 -0.61
CA HIS A 323 -23.46 8.30 -0.93
C HIS A 323 -23.69 7.18 0.09
N ILE A 324 -22.64 6.46 0.47
CA ILE A 324 -22.73 5.39 1.49
C ILE A 324 -23.18 5.97 2.83
N VAL A 325 -22.61 7.09 3.26
CA VAL A 325 -22.98 7.69 4.55
C VAL A 325 -24.39 8.27 4.53
N GLU A 326 -24.82 8.89 3.43
CA GLU A 326 -26.18 9.41 3.28
C GLU A 326 -27.22 8.28 3.35
N LYS A 327 -26.96 7.14 2.70
CA LYS A 327 -27.90 6.03 2.57
C LYS A 327 -27.89 5.05 3.76
N HIS A 328 -26.72 4.83 4.34
CA HIS A 328 -26.50 3.76 5.33
C HIS A 328 -25.86 4.23 6.65
N GLY A 329 -25.45 5.49 6.74
CA GLY A 329 -24.81 6.06 7.92
C GLY A 329 -23.31 5.75 8.04
N LEU A 330 -22.69 6.37 9.04
CA LEU A 330 -21.24 6.31 9.24
C LEU A 330 -20.74 4.93 9.70
N GLU A 331 -21.56 4.18 10.44
CA GLU A 331 -21.20 2.84 10.90
C GLU A 331 -20.96 1.88 9.72
N LYS A 332 -21.83 1.93 8.70
CA LYS A 332 -21.64 1.14 7.48
C LYS A 332 -20.39 1.59 6.72
N ALA A 333 -20.12 2.89 6.67
CA ALA A 333 -18.93 3.41 6.01
C ALA A 333 -17.64 2.90 6.67
N HIS A 334 -17.59 2.81 8.01
CA HIS A 334 -16.46 2.21 8.73
C HIS A 334 -16.32 0.69 8.47
N GLU A 335 -17.43 -0.04 8.35
CA GLU A 335 -17.40 -1.46 7.96
C GLU A 335 -16.78 -1.64 6.59
N VAL A 336 -17.23 -0.87 5.59
CA VAL A 336 -16.70 -0.88 4.21
C VAL A 336 -15.21 -0.48 4.21
N CYS A 337 -14.84 0.57 4.94
CA CYS A 337 -13.45 1.00 5.08
C CYS A 337 -12.54 -0.11 5.62
N ARG A 338 -13.07 -0.95 6.51
CA ARG A 338 -12.32 -2.04 7.13
C ARG A 338 -12.14 -3.24 6.21
N GLU A 339 -13.14 -3.58 5.40
CA GLU A 339 -13.27 -4.90 4.78
C GLU A 339 -13.00 -4.92 3.27
N GLU A 340 -13.10 -3.78 2.59
CA GLU A 340 -13.00 -3.71 1.13
C GLU A 340 -11.65 -3.15 0.65
N ASP A 341 -11.31 -3.51 -0.59
CA ASP A 341 -10.32 -2.84 -1.44
C ASP A 341 -11.06 -2.04 -2.54
N ASP A 342 -10.34 -1.35 -3.43
CA ASP A 342 -10.97 -0.57 -4.50
C ASP A 342 -11.86 -1.42 -5.41
N PHE A 343 -11.47 -2.68 -5.66
CA PHE A 343 -12.26 -3.58 -6.51
C PHE A 343 -13.61 -3.90 -5.87
N GLY A 344 -13.59 -4.32 -4.61
CA GLY A 344 -14.80 -4.56 -3.82
C GLY A 344 -15.64 -3.31 -3.63
N PHE A 345 -14.99 -2.17 -3.32
CA PHE A 345 -15.63 -0.88 -3.12
C PHE A 345 -16.43 -0.43 -4.35
N VAL A 346 -15.79 -0.42 -5.52
CA VAL A 346 -16.46 -0.03 -6.77
C VAL A 346 -17.55 -1.04 -7.13
N ARG A 347 -17.25 -2.34 -7.09
CA ARG A 347 -18.21 -3.38 -7.48
C ARG A 347 -19.46 -3.40 -6.60
N ASN A 348 -19.30 -3.22 -5.28
CA ASN A 348 -20.38 -3.40 -4.31
C ASN A 348 -21.13 -2.09 -4.01
N HIS A 349 -20.51 -0.92 -4.20
CA HIS A 349 -21.05 0.38 -3.74
C HIS A 349 -21.23 1.45 -4.82
N LEU A 350 -20.71 1.26 -6.04
CA LEU A 350 -21.08 2.12 -7.17
C LEU A 350 -22.39 1.62 -7.79
N ASP A 351 -23.51 2.08 -7.25
CA ASP A 351 -24.84 1.76 -7.79
C ASP A 351 -25.20 2.64 -9.02
N GLN A 352 -26.25 2.22 -9.73
CA GLN A 352 -26.70 2.91 -10.95
C GLN A 352 -27.07 4.37 -10.69
N GLU A 353 -27.70 4.66 -9.55
CA GLU A 353 -28.10 6.02 -9.16
C GLU A 353 -26.87 6.93 -9.04
N LEU A 354 -25.82 6.46 -8.35
CA LEU A 354 -24.59 7.22 -8.22
C LEU A 354 -23.86 7.35 -9.56
N ALA A 355 -23.81 6.29 -10.36
CA ALA A 355 -23.19 6.34 -11.69
C ALA A 355 -23.85 7.38 -12.61
N GLU A 356 -25.19 7.40 -12.65
CA GLU A 356 -25.97 8.39 -13.41
C GLU A 356 -25.74 9.82 -12.89
N LYS A 357 -25.72 10.00 -11.57
CA LYS A 357 -25.46 11.30 -10.93
C LYS A 357 -24.06 11.84 -11.29
N LEU A 358 -23.07 10.95 -11.40
CA LEU A 358 -21.70 11.30 -11.76
C LEU A 358 -21.47 11.42 -13.27
N GLY A 359 -22.47 11.10 -14.10
CA GLY A 359 -22.31 11.06 -15.55
C GLY A 359 -21.31 9.99 -16.01
N LEU A 360 -21.21 8.90 -15.25
CA LEU A 360 -20.42 7.73 -15.63
C LEU A 360 -21.29 6.92 -16.60
N PHE A 361 -20.87 6.85 -17.86
CA PHE A 361 -21.43 6.08 -18.99
C PHE A 361 -22.60 6.72 -19.75
#